data_AF-A0AAU7KH44-F1
#
_entry.id   AF-A0AAU7KH44-F1
#
_cell.length_a   1.000
_cell.length_b   1.000
_cell.length_c   1.000
_cell.angle_alpha   90.00
_cell.angle_beta   90.00
_cell.angle_gamma   90.00
#
_symmetry.space_group_name_H-M   'P 1'
#
loop_
_entity.id
_entity.type
_entity.pdbx_description
1 polymer ?
#
loop_
_entity_poly.entity_id
_entity_poly.type
_entity_poly.pdbx_seq_one_letter_code
_entity_poly.pdbx_strand_id
1 'polypeptide(L)'
;MALLLVLLGGCASAPLSTDDGGQGLSMERALILSEARSAVGTPYRFGGNDPRGLDCSGLAQMTYSRAGIPLPRSSREQYRRLPPIDEARPGDLLFFATGKGPGVSHVGIYAGDDVMIHAPGRGRTVTTTSLSIDYWQDRFVGAAAPAP
;
A
#
# COMPACT_ATOMS: atom_id res chain seq x y z
N MET A 1 -8.06 59.96 -21.75
CA MET A 1 -8.42 58.59 -22.13
C MET A 1 -7.53 57.67 -21.31
N ALA A 2 -8.07 57.14 -20.21
CA ALA A 2 -7.29 56.45 -19.18
C ALA A 2 -6.86 55.06 -19.66
N LEU A 3 -5.57 54.77 -19.51
CA LEU A 3 -4.95 53.48 -19.80
C LEU A 3 -5.20 52.55 -18.60
N LEU A 4 -6.11 51.60 -18.76
CA LEU A 4 -6.44 50.61 -17.74
C LEU A 4 -5.49 49.40 -17.89
N LEU A 5 -4.45 49.33 -17.04
CA LEU A 5 -3.65 48.12 -16.88
C LEU A 5 -4.47 47.08 -16.10
N VAL A 6 -4.89 46.02 -16.78
CA VAL A 6 -5.46 44.83 -16.14
C VAL A 6 -4.31 43.91 -15.74
N LEU A 7 -3.95 43.92 -14.46
CA LEU A 7 -3.09 42.91 -13.84
C LEU A 7 -3.96 41.71 -13.47
N LEU A 8 -3.97 40.68 -14.33
CA LEU A 8 -4.53 39.37 -13.97
C LEU A 8 -3.56 38.69 -13.00
N GLY A 9 -4.00 38.58 -11.75
CA GLY A 9 -3.27 37.95 -10.66
C GLY A 9 -2.92 36.50 -10.95
N GLY A 10 -1.67 36.14 -10.68
CA GLY A 10 -1.23 34.75 -10.66
C GLY A 10 -1.94 33.99 -9.54
N CYS A 11 -2.45 32.80 -9.86
CA CYS A 11 -2.81 31.81 -8.87
C CYS A 11 -1.52 31.35 -8.17
N ALA A 12 -1.16 32.01 -7.08
CA ALA A 12 -0.20 31.47 -6.13
C ALA A 12 -0.91 30.33 -5.40
N SER A 13 -0.79 29.10 -5.90
CA SER A 13 -1.09 27.93 -5.10
C SER A 13 -0.13 27.96 -3.92
N ALA A 14 -0.66 28.23 -2.73
CA ALA A 14 0.11 28.09 -1.51
C ALA A 14 0.66 26.65 -1.47
N PRO A 15 1.97 26.44 -1.20
CA PRO A 15 2.44 25.11 -0.87
C PRO A 15 1.66 24.69 0.37
N LEU A 16 1.00 23.52 0.28
CA LEU A 16 0.44 22.86 1.46
C LEU A 16 1.62 22.47 2.35
N SER A 17 2.01 23.39 3.23
CA SER A 17 2.93 23.11 4.33
C SER A 17 2.13 22.40 5.41
N THR A 18 2.23 21.07 5.46
CA THR A 18 1.94 20.33 6.68
C THR A 18 3.21 20.34 7.52
N ASP A 19 3.28 21.30 8.43
CA ASP A 19 4.19 21.28 9.58
C ASP A 19 3.61 20.30 10.61
N ASP A 20 4.10 19.06 10.63
CA ASP A 20 3.76 18.09 11.69
C ASP A 20 5.07 17.55 12.29
N GLY A 21 5.61 18.31 13.25
CA GLY A 21 6.72 17.92 14.10
C GLY A 21 6.38 16.74 15.04
N GLY A 22 6.12 15.56 14.49
CA GLY A 22 5.93 14.33 15.25
C GLY A 22 5.16 13.21 14.53
N GLN A 23 5.71 12.71 13.41
CA GLN A 23 5.35 11.47 12.69
C GLN A 23 4.05 11.48 11.86
N GLY A 24 3.83 12.53 11.06
CA GLY A 24 2.90 12.45 9.93
C GLY A 24 3.33 11.40 8.89
N LEU A 25 2.37 10.76 8.23
CA LEU A 25 2.64 9.90 7.07
C LEU A 25 3.11 10.77 5.89
N SER A 26 4.08 10.27 5.11
CA SER A 26 4.39 10.85 3.80
C SER A 26 3.15 10.84 2.90
N MET A 27 3.08 11.76 1.93
CA MET A 27 1.95 11.83 0.99
C MET A 27 1.79 10.51 0.23
N GLU A 28 2.91 9.86 -0.10
CA GLU A 28 2.97 8.56 -0.73
C GLU A 28 2.31 7.49 0.15
N ARG A 29 2.67 7.42 1.44
CA ARG A 29 2.05 6.48 2.39
C ARG A 29 0.56 6.74 2.57
N ALA A 30 0.17 8.01 2.67
CA ALA A 30 -1.23 8.39 2.75
C ALA A 30 -2.02 7.91 1.52
N LEU A 31 -1.45 8.08 0.32
CA LEU A 31 -2.06 7.64 -0.93
C LEU A 31 -2.12 6.12 -1.04
N ILE A 32 -1.04 5.41 -0.71
CA ILE A 32 -1.00 3.93 -0.67
C ILE A 32 -2.13 3.40 0.20
N LEU A 33 -2.27 3.94 1.42
CA LEU A 33 -3.29 3.50 2.36
C LEU A 33 -4.71 3.88 1.93
N SER A 34 -4.89 5.06 1.32
CA SER A 34 -6.17 5.48 0.76
C SER A 34 -6.64 4.54 -0.37
N GLU A 35 -5.75 4.21 -1.29
CA GLU A 35 -6.01 3.29 -2.40
C GLU A 35 -6.25 1.87 -1.90
N ALA A 36 -5.48 1.40 -0.90
CA ALA A 36 -5.68 0.09 -0.29
C ALA A 36 -7.05 -0.02 0.37
N ARG A 37 -7.48 1.02 1.11
CA ARG A 37 -8.81 1.09 1.72
C ARG A 37 -9.92 1.11 0.68
N SER A 38 -9.74 1.87 -0.39
CA SER A 38 -10.71 1.96 -1.50
C SER A 38 -10.87 0.65 -2.26
N ALA A 39 -9.87 -0.22 -2.23
CA ALA A 39 -9.91 -1.55 -2.83
C ALA A 39 -10.63 -2.60 -1.97
N VAL A 40 -10.95 -2.32 -0.70
CA VAL A 40 -11.70 -3.24 0.17
C VAL A 40 -13.04 -3.58 -0.49
N GLY A 41 -13.35 -4.88 -0.57
CA GLY A 41 -14.52 -5.38 -1.28
C GLY A 41 -14.25 -5.80 -2.74
N THR A 42 -13.12 -5.43 -3.35
CA THR A 42 -12.78 -5.92 -4.70
C THR A 42 -12.59 -7.45 -4.68
N PRO A 43 -13.18 -8.21 -5.62
CA PRO A 43 -13.04 -9.66 -5.68
C PRO A 43 -11.58 -10.12 -5.84
N TYR A 44 -11.22 -11.21 -5.18
CA TYR A 44 -9.94 -11.85 -5.44
C TYR A 44 -9.92 -12.49 -6.82
N ARG A 45 -8.86 -12.21 -7.59
CA ARG A 45 -8.57 -12.90 -8.85
C ARG A 45 -7.08 -13.19 -8.94
N PHE A 46 -6.70 -14.46 -9.06
CA PHE A 46 -5.30 -14.84 -9.26
C PHE A 46 -4.74 -14.20 -10.53
N GLY A 47 -3.58 -13.54 -10.45
CA GLY A 47 -3.03 -12.76 -11.56
C GLY A 47 -3.70 -11.39 -11.74
N GLY A 48 -4.71 -11.06 -10.94
CA GLY A 48 -5.44 -9.80 -11.03
C GLY A 48 -4.69 -8.60 -10.46
N ASN A 49 -4.78 -7.47 -11.16
CA ASN A 49 -4.17 -6.18 -10.82
C ASN A 49 -5.03 -5.00 -11.30
N ASP A 50 -6.34 -5.20 -11.43
CA ASP A 50 -7.29 -4.18 -11.91
C ASP A 50 -8.59 -4.22 -11.09
N PRO A 51 -9.48 -3.20 -11.19
CA PRO A 51 -10.70 -3.13 -10.38
C PRO A 51 -11.68 -4.30 -10.53
N ARG A 52 -11.57 -5.12 -11.57
CA ARG A 52 -12.41 -6.32 -11.76
C ARG A 52 -11.91 -7.49 -10.92
N GLY A 53 -10.70 -7.42 -10.40
CA GLY A 53 -10.20 -8.35 -9.41
C GLY A 53 -8.69 -8.27 -9.20
N LEU A 54 -8.29 -8.46 -7.94
CA LEU A 54 -6.93 -8.30 -7.43
C LEU A 54 -6.42 -9.60 -6.80
N ASP A 55 -5.14 -9.92 -6.96
CA ASP A 55 -4.44 -10.80 -6.03
C ASP A 55 -3.62 -10.00 -5.01
N CYS A 56 -3.00 -10.68 -4.04
CA CYS A 56 -2.29 -10.01 -2.95
C CYS A 56 -1.19 -9.08 -3.45
N SER A 57 -0.35 -9.57 -4.36
CA SER A 57 0.72 -8.77 -4.97
C SER A 57 0.24 -7.74 -5.97
N GLY A 58 -0.89 -7.98 -6.63
CA GLY A 58 -1.54 -7.03 -7.54
C GLY A 58 -2.18 -5.86 -6.80
N LEU A 59 -2.75 -6.09 -5.61
CA LEU A 59 -3.20 -5.04 -4.69
C LEU A 59 -2.02 -4.16 -4.26
N ALA A 60 -0.92 -4.77 -3.79
CA ALA A 60 0.29 -4.03 -3.43
C ALA A 60 0.83 -3.22 -4.62
N GLN A 61 0.97 -3.84 -5.79
CA GLN A 61 1.46 -3.17 -6.99
C GLN A 61 0.56 -1.99 -7.41
N MET A 62 -0.76 -2.17 -7.42
CA MET A 62 -1.71 -1.13 -7.79
C MET A 62 -1.63 0.08 -6.85
N THR A 63 -1.65 -0.15 -5.54
CA THR A 63 -1.63 0.92 -4.53
C THR A 63 -0.33 1.73 -4.59
N TYR A 64 0.82 1.05 -4.68
CA TYR A 64 2.12 1.71 -4.82
C TYR A 64 2.30 2.42 -6.16
N SER A 65 1.76 1.86 -7.26
CA SER A 65 1.79 2.51 -8.56
C SER A 65 1.02 3.84 -8.57
N ARG A 66 -0.03 3.99 -7.74
CA ARG A 66 -0.75 5.27 -7.58
C ARG A 66 0.10 6.33 -6.88
N ALA A 67 0.99 5.90 -5.99
CA ALA A 67 2.02 6.74 -5.36
C ALA A 67 3.29 6.88 -6.21
N GLY A 68 3.30 6.42 -7.47
CA GLY A 68 4.45 6.53 -8.36
C GLY A 68 5.61 5.57 -8.05
N ILE A 69 5.40 4.58 -7.19
CA ILE A 69 6.44 3.62 -6.77
C ILE A 69 6.20 2.27 -7.48
N PRO A 70 7.06 1.86 -8.42
CA PRO A 70 6.88 0.61 -9.13
C PRO A 70 7.27 -0.59 -8.24
N LEU A 71 6.41 -1.60 -8.19
CA LEU A 71 6.69 -2.87 -7.51
C LEU A 71 6.78 -4.05 -8.48
N PRO A 72 7.65 -5.04 -8.22
CA PRO A 72 7.61 -6.33 -8.92
C PRO A 72 6.23 -6.97 -8.84
N ARG A 73 5.86 -7.78 -9.84
CA ARG A 73 4.50 -8.32 -9.95
C ARG A 73 4.18 -9.37 -8.89
N SER A 74 5.16 -10.18 -8.45
CA SER A 74 4.92 -11.28 -7.52
C SER A 74 5.37 -10.93 -6.10
N SER A 75 4.65 -11.44 -5.09
CA SER A 75 5.01 -11.24 -3.67
C SER A 75 6.43 -11.75 -3.34
N ARG A 76 6.87 -12.82 -4.01
CA ARG A 76 8.25 -13.34 -3.88
C ARG A 76 9.30 -12.38 -4.41
N GLU A 77 9.04 -11.71 -5.52
CA GLU A 77 9.98 -10.73 -6.05
C GLU A 77 9.95 -9.43 -5.26
N GLN A 78 8.77 -9.01 -4.79
CA GLN A 78 8.63 -7.89 -3.87
C GLN A 78 9.49 -8.13 -2.62
N TYR A 79 9.32 -9.26 -1.94
CA TYR A 79 10.13 -9.59 -0.75
C TYR A 79 11.64 -9.62 -1.04
N ARG A 80 12.05 -10.19 -2.18
CA ARG A 80 13.49 -10.33 -2.50
C ARG A 80 14.17 -9.03 -2.92
N ARG A 81 13.44 -8.07 -3.47
CA ARG A 81 14.02 -6.87 -4.10
C ARG A 81 13.80 -5.59 -3.32
N LEU A 82 12.86 -5.57 -2.39
CA LEU A 82 12.51 -4.38 -1.62
C LEU A 82 13.36 -4.30 -0.34
N PRO A 83 13.63 -3.09 0.18
CA PRO A 83 14.45 -2.92 1.37
C PRO A 83 13.78 -3.56 2.60
N PRO A 84 14.41 -4.52 3.29
CA PRO A 84 13.85 -5.13 4.48
C PRO A 84 13.85 -4.14 5.65
N ILE A 85 12.89 -4.31 6.56
CA ILE A 85 12.77 -3.56 7.80
C ILE A 85 12.41 -4.49 8.95
N ASP A 86 12.78 -4.10 10.16
CA ASP A 86 12.43 -4.83 11.39
C ASP A 86 11.13 -4.30 12.02
N GLU A 87 10.86 -3.00 11.87
CA GLU A 87 9.67 -2.33 12.41
C GLU A 87 8.84 -1.73 11.28
N ALA A 88 7.64 -2.27 11.10
CA ALA A 88 6.72 -1.83 10.05
C ALA A 88 5.95 -0.57 10.46
N ARG A 89 5.78 0.34 9.52
CA ARG A 89 4.96 1.55 9.62
C ARG A 89 3.79 1.50 8.64
N PRO A 90 2.69 2.22 8.90
CA PRO A 90 1.55 2.22 7.99
C PRO A 90 1.99 2.55 6.54
N GLY A 91 1.54 1.73 5.61
CA GLY A 91 1.94 1.74 4.20
C GLY A 91 2.93 0.64 3.82
N ASP A 92 3.71 0.10 4.77
CA ASP A 92 4.73 -0.93 4.49
C ASP A 92 4.10 -2.28 4.08
N LEU A 93 4.92 -3.13 3.48
CA LEU A 93 4.50 -4.45 3.03
C LEU A 93 4.88 -5.52 4.06
N LEU A 94 3.92 -6.39 4.38
CA LEU A 94 4.10 -7.54 5.26
C LEU A 94 4.02 -8.82 4.43
N PHE A 95 4.99 -9.72 4.59
CA PHE A 95 5.11 -10.93 3.78
C PHE A 95 4.88 -12.19 4.61
N PHE A 96 4.18 -13.16 4.00
CA PHE A 96 3.75 -14.37 4.69
C PHE A 96 3.93 -15.65 3.86
N ALA A 97 4.13 -16.77 4.55
CA ALA A 97 4.19 -18.13 4.00
C ALA A 97 2.84 -18.86 4.20
N THR A 98 1.87 -18.60 3.33
CA THR A 98 0.51 -19.17 3.37
C THR A 98 0.29 -20.37 2.44
N GLY A 99 1.23 -20.63 1.53
CA GLY A 99 1.17 -21.70 0.54
C GLY A 99 1.70 -23.04 1.05
N LYS A 100 1.58 -24.08 0.22
CA LYS A 100 2.04 -25.45 0.54
C LYS A 100 3.57 -25.66 0.47
N GLY A 101 4.35 -24.61 0.25
CA GLY A 101 5.79 -24.70 0.06
C GLY A 101 6.53 -23.62 0.87
N PRO A 102 7.86 -23.77 1.03
CA PRO A 102 8.64 -22.83 1.82
C PRO A 102 8.68 -21.44 1.17
N GLY A 103 8.77 -20.43 2.03
CA GLY A 103 8.98 -19.03 1.65
C GLY A 103 7.70 -18.25 1.35
N VAL A 104 7.90 -16.99 0.93
CA VAL A 104 6.82 -16.03 0.71
C VAL A 104 5.84 -16.52 -0.36
N SER A 105 4.56 -16.45 -0.05
CA SER A 105 3.46 -16.74 -0.98
C SER A 105 2.34 -15.70 -0.89
N HIS A 106 2.40 -14.78 0.07
CA HIS A 106 1.38 -13.78 0.30
C HIS A 106 1.99 -12.47 0.77
N VAL A 107 1.30 -11.36 0.47
CA VAL A 107 1.67 -10.01 0.91
C VAL A 107 0.43 -9.25 1.36
N GLY A 108 0.57 -8.43 2.40
CA GLY A 108 -0.42 -7.46 2.85
C GLY A 108 0.20 -6.07 3.01
N ILE A 109 -0.64 -5.04 3.04
CA ILE A 109 -0.24 -3.65 3.29
C ILE A 109 -0.56 -3.36 4.75
N TYR A 110 0.45 -2.99 5.55
CA TYR A 110 0.26 -2.64 6.95
C TYR A 110 -0.53 -1.34 7.07
N ALA A 111 -1.62 -1.35 7.83
CA ALA A 111 -2.52 -0.21 7.99
C ALA A 111 -2.31 0.54 9.32
N GLY A 112 -1.40 0.08 10.17
CA GLY A 112 -1.26 0.52 11.57
C GLY A 112 -2.08 -0.36 12.51
N ASP A 113 -1.92 -0.14 13.81
CA ASP A 113 -2.72 -0.75 14.88
C ASP A 113 -2.88 -2.28 14.77
N ASP A 114 -1.78 -2.99 14.46
CA ASP A 114 -1.79 -4.44 14.24
C ASP A 114 -2.78 -4.92 13.17
N VAL A 115 -3.05 -4.09 12.16
CA VAL A 115 -3.99 -4.41 11.09
C VAL A 115 -3.31 -4.36 9.74
N MET A 116 -3.67 -5.28 8.84
CA MET A 116 -3.29 -5.22 7.43
C MET A 116 -4.50 -5.26 6.49
N ILE A 117 -4.33 -4.67 5.30
CA ILE A 117 -5.24 -4.81 4.16
C ILE A 117 -4.63 -5.78 3.16
N HIS A 118 -5.39 -6.77 2.70
CA HIS A 118 -4.89 -7.79 1.78
C HIS A 118 -5.99 -8.41 0.92
N ALA A 119 -5.59 -9.01 -0.21
CA ALA A 119 -6.48 -9.83 -1.05
C ALA A 119 -6.28 -11.32 -0.68
N PRO A 120 -7.16 -11.92 0.14
CA PRO A 120 -6.84 -13.12 0.93
C PRO A 120 -6.81 -14.42 0.12
N GLY A 121 -7.49 -14.51 -1.02
CA GLY A 121 -7.55 -15.73 -1.84
C GLY A 121 -8.90 -15.96 -2.50
N ARG A 122 -9.02 -17.03 -3.29
CA ARG A 122 -10.21 -17.36 -4.09
C ARG A 122 -11.50 -17.38 -3.24
N GLY A 123 -12.60 -16.93 -3.83
CA GLY A 123 -13.93 -16.89 -3.19
C GLY A 123 -14.11 -15.78 -2.15
N ARG A 124 -13.12 -14.88 -2.01
CA ARG A 124 -13.13 -13.78 -1.05
C ARG A 124 -12.82 -12.46 -1.75
N THR A 125 -12.99 -11.38 -1.02
CA THR A 125 -12.69 -10.01 -1.46
C THR A 125 -11.50 -9.46 -0.68
N VAL A 126 -10.89 -8.39 -1.20
CA VAL A 126 -9.93 -7.58 -0.43
C VAL A 126 -10.57 -7.19 0.89
N THR A 127 -9.84 -7.38 1.98
CA THR A 127 -10.35 -7.22 3.34
C THR A 127 -9.28 -6.71 4.28
N THR A 128 -9.70 -6.36 5.48
CA THR A 128 -8.87 -5.92 6.60
C THR A 128 -8.84 -7.03 7.64
N THR A 129 -7.67 -7.35 8.18
CA THR A 129 -7.53 -8.41 9.19
C THR A 129 -6.52 -8.01 10.27
N SER A 130 -6.77 -8.46 11.50
CA SER A 130 -5.81 -8.29 12.60
C SER A 130 -4.62 -9.22 12.40
N LEU A 131 -3.42 -8.68 12.59
CA LEU A 131 -2.16 -9.41 12.66
C LEU A 131 -2.04 -10.20 13.96
N SER A 132 -2.82 -9.87 14.99
CA SER A 132 -2.83 -10.60 16.28
C SER A 132 -3.40 -12.02 16.18
N ILE A 133 -3.92 -12.43 15.02
CA ILE A 133 -4.44 -13.78 14.79
C ILE A 133 -3.25 -14.74 14.60
N ASP A 134 -3.23 -15.83 15.38
CA ASP A 134 -2.17 -16.87 15.34
C ASP A 134 -1.80 -17.31 13.92
N TYR A 135 -2.81 -17.48 13.05
CA TYR A 135 -2.59 -17.84 11.64
C TYR A 135 -1.58 -16.93 10.92
N TRP A 136 -1.63 -15.61 11.18
CA TRP A 136 -0.74 -14.62 10.57
C TRP A 136 0.60 -14.54 11.30
N GLN A 137 0.61 -14.66 12.63
CA GLN A 137 1.83 -14.71 13.43
C GLN A 137 2.73 -15.90 13.02
N ASP A 138 2.15 -17.10 12.96
CA ASP A 138 2.85 -18.34 12.57
C ASP A 138 3.43 -18.31 11.16
N ARG A 139 2.90 -17.43 10.30
CA ARG A 139 3.24 -17.37 8.88
C ARG A 139 4.02 -16.12 8.50
N PHE A 140 4.30 -15.24 9.46
CA PHE A 140 5.05 -14.02 9.19
C PHE A 140 6.48 -14.36 8.76
N VAL A 141 6.93 -13.73 7.66
CA VAL A 141 8.27 -13.96 7.09
C VAL A 141 9.14 -12.71 7.20
N GLY A 142 8.54 -11.52 7.13
CA GLY A 142 9.25 -10.26 7.25
C GLY A 142 8.47 -9.09 6.64
N ALA A 143 9.06 -7.90 6.72
CA ALA A 143 8.48 -6.66 6.21
C ALA A 143 9.45 -5.92 5.28
N ALA A 144 8.92 -5.01 4.45
CA ALA A 144 9.71 -4.10 3.64
C ALA A 144 9.09 -2.70 3.57
N ALA A 145 9.95 -1.67 3.44
CA ALA A 145 9.56 -0.26 3.29
C ALA A 145 9.98 0.28 1.91
N PRO A 146 9.12 0.21 0.88
CA PRO A 146 9.38 0.76 -0.44
C PRO A 146 9.09 2.27 -0.53
N ALA A 147 8.28 2.80 0.39
CA ALA A 147 7.92 4.21 0.45
C ALA A 147 8.73 4.93 1.55
N PRO A 148 9.11 6.20 1.33
CA PRO A 148 9.81 7.02 2.32
C PRO A 148 8.95 7.26 3.58
#